data_AF-A0A6G9IAG3-F1
#
_entry.id   AF-A0A6G9IAG3-F1
#
_cell.length_a   1.000
_cell.length_b   1.000
_cell.length_c   1.000
_cell.angle_alpha   90.00
_cell.angle_beta   90.00
_cell.angle_gamma   90.00
#
_symmetry.space_group_name_H-M   'P 1'
#
loop_
_entity.id
_entity.type
_entity.pdbx_description
1 polymer ?
#
loop_
_entity_poly.entity_id
_entity_poly.type
_entity_poly.pdbx_seq_one_letter_code
_entity_poly.pdbx_strand_id
1 'polypeptide(L)'
;MYAVIFGRPGCPYCVRAKELAEKLSQDRDDFSYRYVDIQAEGITKEDLSKSVGKPVETVPQIFIDEKPIGGCTDFEAYAKEHLGLFQDN
;
A
#
# COMPACT_ATOMS: atom_id res chain seq x y z
N MET A 1 6.55 -5.23 -10.89
CA MET A 1 6.48 -4.38 -9.66
C MET A 1 5.69 -5.08 -8.56
N TYR A 2 6.06 -4.91 -7.29
CA TYR A 2 5.38 -5.57 -6.16
C TYR A 2 5.00 -4.60 -5.05
N ALA A 3 3.71 -4.56 -4.69
CA ALA A 3 3.19 -3.71 -3.63
C ALA A 3 2.83 -4.51 -2.37
N VAL A 4 3.30 -4.07 -1.21
CA VAL A 4 2.95 -4.65 0.10
C VAL A 4 2.13 -3.63 0.87
N ILE A 5 0.92 -4.03 1.24
CA ILE A 5 -0.02 -3.20 1.98
C ILE A 5 -0.06 -3.72 3.42
N PHE A 6 0.53 -2.96 4.33
CA PHE A 6 0.45 -3.21 5.76
C PHE A 6 -0.82 -2.57 6.30
N GLY A 7 -1.79 -3.42 6.62
CA GLY A 7 -3.09 -3.03 7.11
C GLY A 7 -3.44 -3.71 8.41
N ARG A 8 -4.63 -3.37 8.92
CA ARG A 8 -5.27 -4.07 10.02
C ARG A 8 -6.71 -4.42 9.64
N PRO A 9 -7.29 -5.49 10.20
CA PRO A 9 -8.67 -5.86 9.90
C PRO A 9 -9.61 -4.77 10.43
N GLY A 10 -10.67 -4.47 9.67
CA GLY A 10 -11.67 -3.48 10.07
C GLY A 10 -11.30 -2.01 9.83
N CYS A 11 -10.25 -1.73 9.05
CA CYS A 11 -9.91 -0.36 8.65
C CYS A 11 -10.38 -0.07 7.21
N PRO A 12 -11.28 0.92 6.99
CA PRO A 12 -11.83 1.20 5.66
C PRO A 12 -10.76 1.67 4.66
N TYR A 13 -9.75 2.39 5.13
CA TYR A 13 -8.63 2.83 4.28
C TYR A 13 -7.76 1.67 3.80
N CYS A 14 -7.60 0.61 4.60
CA CYS A 14 -6.84 -0.58 4.21
C CYS A 14 -7.54 -1.32 3.07
N VAL A 15 -8.88 -1.41 3.14
CA VAL A 15 -9.70 -2.01 2.09
C VAL A 15 -9.55 -1.22 0.79
N ARG A 16 -9.66 0.11 0.84
CA ARG A 16 -9.46 0.96 -0.34
C ARG A 16 -8.08 0.78 -0.99
N ALA A 17 -7.01 0.79 -0.20
CA ALA A 17 -5.66 0.57 -0.73
C ALA A 17 -5.53 -0.81 -1.39
N LYS A 18 -6.16 -1.83 -0.82
CA LYS A 18 -6.20 -3.18 -1.40
C LYS A 18 -6.95 -3.19 -2.73
N GLU A 19 -8.14 -2.60 -2.81
CA GLU A 19 -8.91 -2.51 -4.05
C GLU A 19 -8.14 -1.78 -5.15
N LEU A 20 -7.44 -0.69 -4.80
CA LEU A 20 -6.63 0.07 -5.74
C LEU A 20 -5.47 -0.79 -6.30
N ALA A 21 -4.77 -1.51 -5.43
CA ALA A 21 -3.69 -2.42 -5.82
C ALA A 21 -4.21 -3.63 -6.63
N GLU A 22 -5.39 -4.14 -6.29
CA GLU A 22 -6.04 -5.20 -7.05
C GLU A 22 -6.40 -4.74 -8.47
N LYS A 23 -6.97 -3.54 -8.60
CA LYS A 23 -7.26 -2.95 -9.90
C LYS A 23 -5.99 -2.77 -10.73
N LEU A 24 -4.90 -2.30 -10.13
CA LEU A 24 -3.60 -2.18 -10.78
C LEU A 24 -3.04 -3.53 -11.24
N SER A 25 -3.20 -4.57 -10.43
CA SER A 25 -2.76 -5.92 -10.75
C SER A 25 -3.59 -6.54 -11.87
N GLN A 26 -4.86 -6.18 -11.97
CA GLN A 26 -5.73 -6.58 -13.09
C GLN A 26 -5.42 -5.82 -14.38
N ASP A 27 -5.09 -4.53 -14.27
CA ASP A 27 -4.77 -3.68 -15.42
C ASP A 27 -3.35 -3.96 -15.96
N ARG A 28 -2.44 -4.37 -15.07
CA ARG A 28 -1.03 -4.65 -15.40
C ARG A 28 -0.62 -6.03 -14.90
N ASP A 29 -0.32 -6.93 -15.83
CA ASP A 29 0.22 -8.26 -15.53
C ASP A 29 1.58 -8.23 -14.79
N ASP A 30 2.37 -7.16 -14.95
CA ASP A 30 3.64 -6.99 -14.22
C ASP A 30 3.44 -6.45 -12.79
N PHE A 31 2.22 -6.06 -12.39
CA PHE A 31 1.96 -5.55 -11.05
C PHE A 31 1.34 -6.64 -10.17
N SER A 32 1.97 -6.89 -9.03
CA SER A 32 1.46 -7.82 -8.02
C SER A 32 1.37 -7.11 -6.68
N TYR A 33 0.46 -7.54 -5.83
CA TYR A 33 0.30 -6.97 -4.50
C TYR A 33 0.10 -8.03 -3.42
N ARG A 34 0.42 -7.69 -2.17
CA ARG A 34 0.16 -8.51 -1.00
C ARG A 34 -0.35 -7.68 0.15
N TYR A 35 -1.43 -8.14 0.76
CA TYR A 35 -1.94 -7.58 1.99
C TYR A 35 -1.29 -8.31 3.17
N VAL A 36 -0.71 -7.55 4.10
CA VAL A 36 -0.07 -8.03 5.31
C VAL A 36 -0.78 -7.42 6.50
N ASP A 37 -1.23 -8.30 7.39
CA ASP A 37 -1.89 -7.87 8.61
C ASP A 37 -0.85 -7.64 9.71
N ILE A 38 -0.67 -6.38 10.10
CA ILE A 38 0.37 -6.03 11.08
C ILE A 38 0.05 -6.58 12.47
N GLN A 39 -1.22 -6.78 12.80
CA GLN A 39 -1.60 -7.34 14.09
C GLN A 39 -1.36 -8.85 14.13
N ALA A 40 -1.65 -9.55 13.03
CA ALA A 40 -1.38 -10.98 12.92
C ALA A 40 0.12 -11.29 12.89
N GLU A 41 0.92 -10.48 12.21
CA GLU A 41 2.39 -10.65 12.12
C GLU A 41 3.13 -10.12 13.37
N GLY A 42 2.45 -9.39 14.26
CA GLY A 42 3.09 -8.75 15.41
C GLY A 42 3.97 -7.55 15.06
N ILE A 43 3.75 -6.96 13.88
CA ILE A 43 4.47 -5.76 13.42
C ILE A 43 3.90 -4.54 14.14
N THR A 44 4.79 -3.79 14.78
CA THR A 44 4.41 -2.57 15.49
C THR A 44 4.47 -1.35 14.57
N LYS A 45 3.76 -0.28 14.95
CA LYS A 45 3.85 1.02 14.27
C LYS A 45 5.27 1.60 14.33
N GLU A 46 6.03 1.26 15.38
CA GLU A 46 7.42 1.70 15.53
C GLU A 46 8.33 1.02 14.52
N ASP A 47 8.15 -0.28 14.26
CA ASP A 47 8.86 -1.00 13.19
C ASP A 47 8.57 -0.39 11.83
N LEU A 48 7.30 -0.11 11.54
CA LEU A 48 6.93 0.59 10.31
C LEU A 48 7.59 1.98 10.25
N SER A 49 7.56 2.74 11.34
CA SER A 49 8.18 4.07 11.39
C SER A 49 9.68 4.02 11.12
N LYS A 50 10.38 3.00 11.63
CA LYS A 50 11.80 2.77 11.38
C LYS A 50 12.08 2.40 9.93
N SER A 51 11.26 1.53 9.34
CA SER A 51 11.38 1.12 7.94
C SER A 51 11.05 2.25 6.96
N VAL A 52 10.05 3.08 7.28
CA VAL A 52 9.67 4.25 6.47
C VAL A 52 10.65 5.42 6.67
N GLY A 53 11.33 5.49 7.82
CA GLY A 53 12.14 6.63 8.22
C GLY A 53 11.30 7.88 8.59
N LYS A 54 9.98 7.72 8.71
CA LYS A 54 9.03 8.77 9.12
C LYS A 54 8.12 8.24 10.21
N PRO A 55 7.63 9.10 11.12
CA PRO A 55 6.65 8.68 12.12
C PRO A 55 5.38 8.17 11.44
N VAL A 56 5.13 6.87 11.56
CA VAL A 56 3.92 6.19 11.11
C VAL A 56 2.99 6.06 12.31
N GLU A 57 1.96 6.89 12.34
CA GLU A 57 0.95 6.86 13.40
C GLU A 57 -0.32 6.11 12.97
N THR A 58 -0.52 6.02 11.66
CA THR A 58 -1.75 5.54 11.00
C THR A 58 -1.47 4.44 9.99
N VAL A 59 -2.46 3.55 9.86
CA VAL A 59 -2.53 2.50 8.82
C VAL A 59 -3.62 2.87 7.82
N PRO A 60 -3.54 2.46 6.55
CA PRO A 60 -2.55 1.55 5.95
C PRO A 60 -1.18 2.20 5.68
N GLN A 61 -0.13 1.38 5.62
CA GLN A 61 1.17 1.75 5.05
C GLN A 61 1.44 0.89 3.82
N ILE A 62 1.77 1.53 2.70
CA ILE A 62 2.03 0.85 1.43
C ILE A 62 3.50 0.97 1.08
N PHE A 63 4.08 -0.16 0.69
CA PHE A 63 5.44 -0.27 0.19
C PHE A 63 5.37 -0.79 -1.23
N ILE A 64 6.20 -0.26 -2.13
CA ILE A 64 6.36 -0.77 -3.48
C ILE A 64 7.83 -1.04 -3.68
N ASP A 65 8.20 -2.27 -4.05
CA ASP A 65 9.59 -2.64 -4.30
C ASP A 65 10.49 -2.31 -3.10
N GLU A 66 10.01 -2.67 -1.90
CA GLU A 66 10.67 -2.37 -0.60
C GLU A 66 10.77 -0.87 -0.25
N LYS A 67 10.27 0.02 -1.11
CA LYS A 67 10.25 1.46 -0.86
C LYS A 67 8.95 1.88 -0.19
N PRO A 68 9.03 2.64 0.92
CA PRO A 68 7.84 3.16 1.56
C PRO A 68 7.21 4.27 0.71
N ILE A 69 5.98 4.05 0.28
CA ILE A 69 5.19 5.06 -0.43
C ILE A 69 4.47 5.95 0.57
N GLY A 70 3.91 5.35 1.62
CA GLY A 70 3.19 6.07 2.68
C GLY A 70 1.77 5.54 2.85
N GLY A 71 0.80 6.45 2.99
CA GLY A 71 -0.58 6.09 3.25
C GLY A 71 -1.39 5.76 1.99
N CYS A 72 -2.69 5.52 2.18
CA CYS A 72 -3.63 5.30 1.07
C CYS A 72 -3.59 6.43 0.03
N THR A 73 -3.48 7.68 0.48
CA THR A 73 -3.43 8.86 -0.41
C THR A 73 -2.14 8.92 -1.21
N ASP A 74 -0.98 8.69 -0.58
CA ASP A 74 0.31 8.64 -1.27
C ASP A 74 0.33 7.50 -2.31
N PHE A 75 -0.25 6.35 -1.96
CA PHE A 75 -0.36 5.22 -2.87
C PHE A 75 -1.24 5.54 -4.09
N GLU A 76 -2.37 6.22 -3.89
CA GLU A 76 -3.23 6.64 -5.00
C GLU A 76 -2.52 7.64 -5.93
N ALA A 77 -1.82 8.62 -5.36
CA ALA A 77 -1.02 9.58 -6.14
C ALA A 77 0.10 8.88 -6.92
N TYR A 78 0.83 7.96 -6.27
CA TYR A 78 1.88 7.18 -6.90
C TYR A 78 1.33 6.29 -8.02
N ALA A 79 0.22 5.61 -7.78
CA ALA A 79 -0.45 4.77 -8.76
C ALA A 79 -0.90 5.56 -9.99
N LYS A 80 -1.44 6.76 -9.78
CA LYS A 80 -1.84 7.64 -10.89
C LYS A 80 -0.66 8.10 -11.73
N GLU A 81 0.43 8.53 -11.09
CA GLU A 81 1.59 9.12 -11.78
C GLU A 81 2.52 8.08 -12.41
N HIS A 82 2.78 6.96 -11.71
CA HIS A 82 3.75 5.94 -12.13
C HIS A 82 3.12 4.67 -12.71
N LEU A 83 1.88 4.36 -12.33
CA LEU A 83 1.22 3.13 -12.76
C LEU A 83 0.10 3.36 -13.77
N GLY A 84 -0.26 4.62 -14.07
CA GLY A 84 -1.30 4.94 -15.05
C GLY A 84 -2.72 4.69 -14.54
N LEU A 85 -2.92 4.67 -13.21
CA LEU A 85 -4.26 4.52 -12.63
C LEU A 85 -5.16 5.68 -13.12
N PHE A 86 -6.23 5.36 -13.85
CA PHE A 86 -7.11 6.31 -14.58
C PHE A 86 -6.54 6.88 -15.89
N GLN A 87 -5.82 6.09 -16.69
CA GLN A 87 -5.80 6.36 -18.14
C GLN A 87 -7.20 6.05 -18.72
N ASP A 88 -8.14 6.98 -18.54
CA ASP A 88 -9.31 7.09 -19.40
C ASP A 88 -8.79 7.37 -20.83
N ASN A 89 -8.87 6.36 -21.70
CA ASN A 89 -8.80 6.54 -23.15
C ASN A 89 -10.21 6.73 -23.70
#